data_AF-A0A086JD89-F1
#
_entry.id   AF-A0A086JD89-F1
#
_cell.length_a   1.000
_cell.length_b   1.000
_cell.length_c   1.000
_cell.angle_alpha   90.00
_cell.angle_beta   90.00
_cell.angle_gamma   90.00
#
_symmetry.space_group_name_H-M   'P 1'
#
loop_
_entity.id
_entity.type
_entity.pdbx_description
1 polymer ?
#
loop_
_entity_poly.entity_id
_entity_poly.type
_entity_poly.pdbx_seq_one_letter_code
_entity_poly.pdbx_strand_id
1 'polypeptide(L)'
;VPFYPDAASLVARRRVYIHRFIAYVPFTDMDQVLLGKFKSVLSECFSLLDSRQSTLQTNVFGDARIGELLMAIPTVYIGKDFRKDAVETAEDRLTPQNVKDVWRSSFPPCMRRLFGAYMRDHHMRHSGRLQLWLFFKGAGMKLEENLQFNRALWQDAQKFDREHSYTLRHIYGQEGKRADYPPLSCSKIISGGGMLQTPGVGDFHGCPFKHFDKPQLQKLLTEFGLSFNQLLPVLKYKDTNEYQLACREFFMQTHPGSEGEGVGNHPNHFYEASRRYARRQAGPSAVSPAEANSEKVKEEDANLA
;
A
#
# COMPACT_ATOMS: atom_id res chain seq x y z
N VAL A 1 19.30 17.97 35.86
CA VAL A 1 19.93 17.36 34.66
C VAL A 1 21.32 17.96 34.49
N PRO A 2 22.37 17.22 34.08
CA PRO A 2 23.66 17.82 33.73
C PRO A 2 23.47 18.98 32.75
N PHE A 3 24.05 20.16 33.03
CA PHE A 3 23.82 21.34 32.20
C PHE A 3 24.36 21.16 30.76
N TYR A 4 25.39 20.33 30.59
CA TYR A 4 25.96 19.90 29.32
C TYR A 4 26.39 18.41 29.42
N PRO A 5 26.19 17.60 28.37
CA PRO A 5 25.52 17.94 27.11
C PRO A 5 23.98 17.92 27.22
N ASP A 6 23.42 17.28 28.25
CA ASP A 6 22.01 16.89 28.33
C ASP A 6 21.02 18.08 28.27
N ALA A 7 21.30 19.21 28.94
CA ALA A 7 20.44 20.40 28.93
C ALA A 7 20.98 21.57 28.08
N ALA A 8 21.96 21.32 27.20
CA ALA A 8 22.70 22.37 26.50
C ALA A 8 21.81 23.33 25.70
N SER A 9 20.75 22.83 25.06
CA SER A 9 19.81 23.64 24.26
C SER A 9 19.00 24.63 25.11
N LEU A 10 18.57 24.22 26.30
CA LEU A 10 17.82 25.05 27.25
C LEU A 10 18.73 26.08 27.90
N VAL A 11 19.98 25.69 28.22
CA VAL A 11 21.02 26.57 28.74
C VAL A 11 21.38 27.66 27.72
N ALA A 12 21.62 27.29 26.46
CA ALA A 12 21.97 28.24 25.40
C ALA A 12 20.90 29.33 25.20
N ARG A 13 19.62 28.99 25.43
CA ARG A 13 18.48 29.92 25.35
C ARG A 13 18.17 30.62 26.67
N ARG A 14 19.00 30.43 27.71
CA ARG A 14 18.81 30.97 29.07
C ARG A 14 17.45 30.64 29.69
N ARG A 15 16.90 29.46 29.37
CA ARG A 15 15.56 29.03 29.82
C ARG A 15 15.55 28.28 31.16
N VAL A 16 16.71 27.94 31.69
CA VAL A 16 16.85 27.12 32.91
C VAL A 16 17.86 27.74 33.86
N TYR A 17 17.61 27.58 35.15
CA TYR A 17 18.57 27.96 36.19
C TYR A 17 19.67 26.90 36.31
N ILE A 18 20.91 27.32 36.48
CA ILE A 18 22.07 26.43 36.61
C ILE A 18 22.75 26.69 37.96
N HIS A 19 22.99 25.62 38.71
CA HIS A 19 23.79 25.68 39.93
C HIS A 19 24.64 24.42 40.06
N ARG A 20 25.94 24.59 40.33
CA ARG A 20 26.91 23.49 40.49
C ARG A 20 26.85 22.47 39.34
N PHE A 21 26.92 22.96 38.09
CA PHE A 21 26.85 22.14 36.86
C PHE A 21 25.55 21.36 36.65
N ILE A 22 24.50 21.63 37.44
CA ILE A 22 23.17 21.06 37.28
C ILE A 22 22.22 22.13 36.77
N ALA A 23 21.54 21.84 35.66
CA ALA A 23 20.40 22.60 35.17
C ALA A 23 19.10 22.11 35.83
N TYR A 24 18.31 23.05 36.34
CA TYR A 24 16.98 22.85 36.92
C TYR A 24 15.95 23.07 35.82
N VAL A 25 15.45 21.97 35.27
CA VAL A 25 14.55 21.95 34.13
C VAL A 25 13.11 21.77 34.63
N PRO A 26 12.16 22.64 34.24
CA PRO A 26 10.75 22.44 34.56
C PRO A 26 10.20 21.22 33.84
N PHE A 27 9.17 20.59 34.40
CA PHE A 27 8.57 19.39 33.80
C PHE A 27 8.12 19.59 32.34
N THR A 28 7.66 20.79 31.99
CA THR A 28 7.21 21.19 30.65
C THR A 28 8.29 21.16 29.57
N ASP A 29 9.57 21.21 29.93
CA ASP A 29 10.70 21.17 29.00
C ASP A 29 11.54 19.88 29.15
N MET A 30 11.08 18.94 29.98
CA MET A 30 11.80 17.69 30.26
C MET A 30 11.82 16.76 29.04
N ASP A 31 10.77 16.79 28.21
CA ASP A 31 10.67 16.08 26.95
C ASP A 31 11.82 16.41 26.00
N GLN A 32 12.20 17.69 25.89
CA GLN A 32 13.31 18.14 25.04
C GLN A 32 14.64 17.53 25.47
N VAL A 33 14.90 17.47 26.78
CA VAL A 33 16.11 16.86 27.35
C VAL A 33 16.12 15.35 27.09
N LEU A 34 15.01 14.66 27.36
CA LEU A 34 14.90 13.21 27.18
C LEU A 34 15.05 12.83 25.71
N LEU A 35 14.38 13.54 24.79
CA LEU A 35 14.50 13.32 23.36
C LEU A 35 15.89 13.63 22.84
N GLY A 36 16.54 14.70 23.36
CA GLY A 36 17.92 15.04 23.04
C GLY A 36 18.88 13.92 23.43
N LYS A 37 18.81 13.48 24.70
CA LYS A 37 19.65 12.40 25.21
C LYS A 37 19.40 11.07 24.48
N PHE A 38 18.14 10.73 24.24
CA PHE A 38 17.78 9.53 23.49
C PHE A 38 18.38 9.56 22.07
N LYS A 39 18.27 10.69 21.36
CA LYS A 39 18.88 10.86 20.03
C LYS A 39 20.41 10.73 20.08
N SER A 40 21.07 11.32 21.07
CA SER A 40 22.53 11.22 21.23
C SER A 40 22.97 9.77 21.45
N VAL A 41 22.32 9.06 22.38
CA VAL A 41 22.62 7.64 22.64
C VAL A 41 22.36 6.79 21.40
N LEU A 42 21.23 7.02 20.72
CA LEU A 42 20.87 6.27 19.51
C LEU A 42 21.90 6.49 18.37
N SER A 43 22.34 7.73 18.17
CA SER A 43 23.38 8.07 17.19
C SER A 43 24.71 7.39 17.53
N GLU A 44 25.11 7.38 18.81
CA GLU A 44 26.32 6.68 19.25
C GLU A 44 26.22 5.16 19.00
N CYS A 45 25.06 4.56 19.30
CA CYS A 45 24.80 3.17 18.97
C CYS A 45 24.92 2.90 17.46
N PHE A 46 24.38 3.77 16.60
CA PHE A 46 24.53 3.61 15.15
C PHE A 46 25.98 3.75 14.68
N SER A 47 26.74 4.71 15.22
CA SER A 47 28.17 4.84 14.91
C SER A 47 28.96 3.60 15.34
N LEU A 48 28.60 2.99 16.46
CA LEU A 48 29.21 1.74 16.92
C LEU A 48 28.84 0.54 16.02
N LEU A 49 27.61 0.48 15.52
CA LEU A 49 27.18 -0.55 14.57
C LEU A 49 27.93 -0.42 13.25
N ASP A 50 28.04 0.80 12.72
CA ASP A 50 28.73 1.09 11.46
C ASP A 50 30.23 0.77 11.55
N SER A 51 30.89 1.11 12.67
CA SER A 51 32.30 0.77 12.89
C SER A 51 32.55 -0.75 13.01
N ARG A 52 31.51 -1.54 13.26
CA ARG A 52 31.55 -3.01 13.40
C ARG A 52 30.86 -3.73 12.23
N GLN A 53 30.62 -3.05 11.11
CA GLN A 53 29.93 -3.58 9.93
C GLN A 53 30.50 -4.95 9.50
N SER A 54 31.83 -5.10 9.45
CA SER A 54 32.48 -6.36 9.05
C SER A 54 32.14 -7.52 9.99
N THR A 55 32.24 -7.31 11.30
CA THR A 55 31.90 -8.32 12.33
C THR A 55 30.42 -8.69 12.27
N LEU A 56 29.54 -7.71 12.05
CA LEU A 56 28.10 -7.97 11.89
C LEU A 56 27.83 -8.80 10.63
N GLN A 57 28.49 -8.47 9.51
CA GLN A 57 28.35 -9.23 8.26
C GLN A 57 28.78 -10.69 8.43
N THR A 58 29.91 -10.96 9.08
CA THR A 58 30.39 -12.34 9.28
C THR A 58 29.57 -13.12 10.31
N ASN A 59 29.28 -12.52 11.47
CA ASN A 59 28.75 -13.27 12.62
C ASN A 59 27.23 -13.22 12.75
N VAL A 60 26.58 -12.16 12.26
CA VAL A 60 25.13 -11.97 12.41
C VAL A 60 24.43 -12.20 11.08
N PHE A 61 24.83 -11.49 10.03
CA PHE A 61 24.24 -11.69 8.69
C PHE A 61 24.72 -12.97 8.02
N GLY A 62 25.88 -13.50 8.42
CA GLY A 62 26.39 -14.81 8.00
C GLY A 62 25.80 -15.99 8.80
N ASP A 63 25.07 -15.75 9.90
CA ASP A 63 24.41 -16.82 10.65
C ASP A 63 23.23 -17.37 9.85
N ALA A 64 23.28 -18.66 9.53
CA ALA A 64 22.27 -19.34 8.71
C ALA A 64 20.85 -19.32 9.30
N ARG A 65 20.68 -19.06 10.59
CA ARG A 65 19.37 -19.07 11.27
C ARG A 65 18.67 -17.73 11.19
N ILE A 66 19.41 -16.62 11.17
CA ILE A 66 18.87 -15.26 11.29
C ILE A 66 19.28 -14.31 10.16
N GLY A 67 20.39 -14.59 9.47
CA GLY A 67 20.97 -13.68 8.48
C GLY A 67 20.03 -13.37 7.33
N GLU A 68 19.42 -14.40 6.74
CA GLU A 68 18.43 -14.25 5.67
C GLU A 68 17.22 -13.42 6.10
N LEU A 69 16.71 -13.68 7.31
CA LEU A 69 15.59 -12.92 7.87
C LEU A 69 15.95 -11.44 8.05
N LEU A 70 17.10 -11.15 8.65
CA LEU A 70 17.55 -9.77 8.91
C LEU A 70 17.78 -8.99 7.61
N MET A 71 18.34 -9.63 6.58
CA MET A 71 18.47 -9.00 5.26
C MET A 71 17.13 -8.81 4.55
N ALA A 72 16.15 -9.70 4.81
CA ALA A 72 14.84 -9.60 4.21
C ALA A 72 13.95 -8.52 4.85
N ILE A 73 14.02 -8.29 6.17
CA ILE A 73 13.14 -7.38 6.92
C ILE A 73 12.90 -6.02 6.24
N PRO A 74 13.94 -5.28 5.78
CA PRO A 74 13.73 -3.96 5.17
C PRO A 74 12.92 -4.00 3.87
N THR A 75 12.90 -5.14 3.20
CA THR A 75 12.26 -5.32 1.89
C THR A 75 10.96 -6.09 1.95
N VAL A 76 10.70 -6.80 3.06
CA VAL A 76 9.50 -7.60 3.26
C VAL A 76 8.34 -6.70 3.68
N TYR A 77 7.20 -6.93 3.02
CA TYR A 77 5.94 -6.33 3.44
C TYR A 77 5.36 -7.15 4.60
N ILE A 78 5.27 -6.52 5.79
CA ILE A 78 4.78 -7.13 7.04
C ILE A 78 3.27 -6.89 7.24
N GLY A 79 2.57 -6.29 6.27
CA GLY A 79 1.14 -6.03 6.37
C GLY A 79 0.26 -7.23 6.00
N LYS A 80 -1.04 -6.96 5.79
CA LYS A 80 -2.08 -7.95 5.50
C LYS A 80 -1.73 -8.83 4.28
N ASP A 81 -1.96 -10.14 4.38
CA ASP A 81 -1.68 -11.08 3.29
C ASP A 81 -2.86 -11.21 2.32
N PHE A 82 -2.79 -10.50 1.20
CA PHE A 82 -3.81 -10.49 0.16
C PHE A 82 -3.91 -11.77 -0.68
N ARG A 83 -3.24 -12.87 -0.28
CA ARG A 83 -3.45 -14.20 -0.90
C ARG A 83 -4.73 -14.89 -0.45
N LYS A 84 -4.98 -14.85 0.86
CA LYS A 84 -6.03 -15.64 1.54
C LYS A 84 -7.20 -14.78 1.99
N ASP A 85 -6.93 -13.53 2.32
CA ASP A 85 -7.92 -12.58 2.80
C ASP A 85 -8.60 -11.90 1.61
N ALA A 86 -9.39 -12.67 0.86
CA ALA A 86 -10.33 -12.09 -0.08
C ALA A 86 -11.21 -11.11 0.70
N VAL A 87 -11.41 -9.92 0.11
CA VAL A 87 -12.10 -8.75 0.67
C VAL A 87 -13.22 -9.12 1.66
N GLU A 88 -13.28 -8.41 2.80
CA GLU A 88 -14.11 -8.71 3.99
C GLU A 88 -15.58 -9.04 3.71
N THR A 89 -16.14 -8.52 2.60
CA THR A 89 -17.50 -8.80 2.18
C THR A 89 -17.60 -9.01 0.68
N ALA A 90 -18.59 -9.80 0.24
CA ALA A 90 -18.84 -10.06 -1.18
C ALA A 90 -19.09 -8.78 -2.00
N GLU A 91 -19.62 -7.73 -1.37
CA GLU A 91 -19.94 -6.43 -1.99
C GLU A 91 -18.70 -5.56 -2.28
N ASP A 92 -17.63 -5.74 -1.51
CA ASP A 92 -16.38 -4.99 -1.70
C ASP A 92 -15.43 -5.67 -2.69
N ARG A 93 -15.73 -6.93 -3.03
CA ARG A 93 -14.97 -7.73 -3.96
C ARG A 93 -14.98 -7.14 -5.37
N LEU A 94 -13.84 -7.19 -6.05
CA LEU A 94 -13.75 -6.84 -7.46
C LEU A 94 -14.28 -7.99 -8.31
N THR A 95 -15.20 -7.69 -9.22
CA THR A 95 -15.83 -8.64 -10.13
C THR A 95 -15.77 -8.13 -11.57
N PRO A 96 -15.89 -9.02 -12.58
CA PRO A 96 -15.98 -8.59 -13.97
C PRO A 96 -17.12 -7.60 -14.23
N GLN A 97 -18.18 -7.66 -13.44
CA GLN A 97 -19.36 -6.81 -13.55
C GLN A 97 -19.10 -5.41 -13.01
N ASN A 98 -18.46 -5.26 -11.84
CA ASN A 98 -18.28 -3.96 -11.19
C ASN A 98 -16.97 -3.24 -11.55
N VAL A 99 -15.99 -3.92 -12.17
CA VAL A 99 -14.66 -3.36 -12.41
C VAL A 99 -14.70 -2.04 -13.20
N LYS A 100 -15.61 -1.93 -14.19
CA LYS A 100 -15.77 -0.73 -15.01
C LYS A 100 -16.35 0.45 -14.25
N ASP A 101 -17.08 0.19 -13.16
CA ASP A 101 -17.71 1.22 -12.32
C ASP A 101 -16.72 1.75 -11.28
N VAL A 102 -15.92 0.85 -10.70
CA VAL A 102 -15.09 1.18 -9.53
C VAL A 102 -13.66 1.60 -9.86
N TRP A 103 -13.13 1.28 -11.06
CA TRP A 103 -11.70 1.48 -11.33
C TRP A 103 -11.24 2.95 -11.29
N ARG A 104 -12.13 3.91 -11.58
CA ARG A 104 -11.78 5.34 -11.52
C ARG A 104 -11.72 5.85 -10.08
N SER A 105 -12.62 5.39 -9.23
CA SER A 105 -12.73 5.84 -7.83
C SER A 105 -11.82 5.06 -6.88
N SER A 106 -11.65 3.75 -7.12
CA SER A 106 -11.11 2.83 -6.11
C SER A 106 -9.78 2.18 -6.48
N PHE A 107 -9.27 2.36 -7.70
CA PHE A 107 -7.92 1.87 -8.00
C PHE A 107 -6.87 2.93 -7.64
N PRO A 108 -5.74 2.51 -7.03
CA PRO A 108 -4.62 3.40 -6.83
C PRO A 108 -4.06 3.88 -8.19
N PRO A 109 -3.32 5.00 -8.24
CA PRO A 109 -2.82 5.56 -9.49
C PRO A 109 -2.07 4.58 -10.41
N CYS A 110 -1.28 3.66 -9.83
CA CYS A 110 -0.58 2.63 -10.58
C CYS A 110 -1.54 1.68 -11.33
N MET A 111 -2.60 1.22 -10.66
CA MET A 111 -3.58 0.30 -11.24
C MET A 111 -4.58 1.01 -12.13
N ARG A 112 -5.01 2.23 -11.77
CA ARG A 112 -5.91 3.07 -12.58
C ARG A 112 -5.30 3.37 -13.95
N ARG A 113 -4.03 3.79 -13.99
CA ARG A 113 -3.31 4.03 -15.25
C ARG A 113 -3.18 2.76 -16.08
N LEU A 114 -2.74 1.66 -15.45
CA LEU A 114 -2.51 0.38 -16.12
C LEU A 114 -3.80 -0.19 -16.71
N PHE A 115 -4.89 -0.15 -15.96
CA PHE A 115 -6.20 -0.62 -16.42
C PHE A 115 -6.80 0.29 -17.50
N GLY A 116 -6.65 1.61 -17.38
CA GLY A 116 -7.06 2.56 -18.42
C GLY A 116 -6.35 2.33 -19.75
N ALA A 117 -5.04 2.03 -19.72
CA ALA A 117 -4.30 1.65 -20.91
C ALA A 117 -4.77 0.31 -21.48
N TYR A 118 -4.99 -0.69 -20.62
CA TYR A 118 -5.48 -1.99 -21.05
C TYR A 118 -6.85 -1.92 -21.74
N MET A 119 -7.79 -1.11 -21.21
CA MET A 119 -9.10 -0.92 -21.83
C MET A 119 -9.03 -0.22 -23.20
N ARG A 120 -8.01 0.61 -23.44
CA ARG A 120 -7.82 1.30 -24.72
C ARG A 120 -7.10 0.43 -25.74
N ASP A 121 -6.04 -0.23 -25.29
CA ASP A 121 -5.10 -0.91 -26.19
C ASP A 121 -5.46 -2.39 -26.39
N HIS A 122 -6.38 -2.93 -25.58
CA HIS A 122 -6.80 -4.34 -25.58
C HIS A 122 -5.64 -5.35 -25.49
N HIS A 123 -4.51 -4.89 -24.93
CA HIS A 123 -3.27 -5.63 -24.81
C HIS A 123 -2.43 -5.06 -23.66
N MET A 124 -1.60 -5.91 -23.04
CA MET A 124 -0.65 -5.53 -22.00
C MET A 124 0.66 -6.32 -22.12
N ARG A 125 1.78 -5.67 -21.84
CA ARG A 125 3.10 -6.32 -21.72
C ARG A 125 3.20 -7.14 -20.43
N HIS A 126 4.18 -8.06 -20.37
CA HIS A 126 4.31 -9.06 -19.32
C HIS A 126 4.23 -8.51 -17.89
N SER A 127 5.06 -7.51 -17.56
CA SER A 127 5.08 -6.88 -16.23
C SER A 127 3.74 -6.23 -15.87
N GLY A 128 3.06 -5.61 -16.86
CA GLY A 128 1.72 -5.05 -16.69
C GLY A 128 0.66 -6.10 -16.42
N ARG A 129 0.68 -7.22 -17.16
CA ARG A 129 -0.21 -8.36 -16.90
C ARG A 129 -0.04 -8.86 -15.47
N LEU A 130 1.20 -9.10 -15.05
CA LEU A 130 1.48 -9.60 -13.72
C LEU A 130 1.00 -8.65 -12.61
N GLN A 131 1.34 -7.35 -12.73
CA GLN A 131 0.95 -6.35 -11.74
C GLN A 131 -0.58 -6.22 -11.63
N LEU A 132 -1.30 -6.18 -12.76
CA LEU A 132 -2.74 -6.00 -12.76
C LEU A 132 -3.50 -7.27 -12.35
N TRP A 133 -3.12 -8.44 -12.87
CA TRP A 133 -3.84 -9.69 -12.61
C TRP A 133 -3.69 -10.15 -11.15
N LEU A 134 -2.51 -9.95 -10.57
CA LEU A 134 -2.29 -10.17 -9.14
C LEU A 134 -3.06 -9.15 -8.28
N PHE A 135 -3.19 -7.91 -8.74
CA PHE A 135 -4.05 -6.93 -8.07
C PHE A 135 -5.52 -7.35 -8.11
N PHE A 136 -6.04 -7.82 -9.25
CA PHE A 136 -7.42 -8.32 -9.34
C PHE A 136 -7.66 -9.51 -8.40
N LYS A 137 -6.71 -10.45 -8.34
CA LYS A 137 -6.72 -11.56 -7.38
C LYS A 137 -6.82 -11.06 -5.94
N GLY A 138 -5.95 -10.14 -5.54
CA GLY A 138 -5.95 -9.58 -4.18
C GLY A 138 -7.18 -8.70 -3.87
N ALA A 139 -7.86 -8.20 -4.90
CA ALA A 139 -9.13 -7.49 -4.78
C ALA A 139 -10.33 -8.47 -4.76
N GLY A 140 -10.03 -9.78 -4.75
CA GLY A 140 -10.98 -10.87 -4.61
C GLY A 140 -11.63 -11.35 -5.92
N MET A 141 -11.13 -10.94 -7.08
CA MET A 141 -11.57 -11.56 -8.35
C MET A 141 -11.10 -13.02 -8.39
N LYS A 142 -12.01 -13.95 -8.67
CA LYS A 142 -11.70 -15.38 -8.75
C LYS A 142 -10.97 -15.70 -10.06
N LEU A 143 -10.30 -16.85 -10.11
CA LEU A 143 -9.57 -17.29 -11.30
C LEU A 143 -10.45 -17.31 -12.56
N GLU A 144 -11.60 -17.99 -12.50
CA GLU A 144 -12.50 -18.11 -13.65
C GLU A 144 -13.05 -16.76 -14.11
N GLU A 145 -13.37 -15.88 -13.15
CA GLU A 145 -13.80 -14.52 -13.44
C GLU A 145 -12.70 -13.70 -14.12
N ASN A 146 -11.45 -13.84 -13.66
CA ASN A 146 -10.31 -13.15 -14.23
C ASN A 146 -9.96 -13.69 -15.63
N LEU A 147 -10.07 -15.01 -15.84
CA LEU A 147 -9.94 -15.63 -17.17
C LEU A 147 -11.01 -15.09 -18.11
N GLN A 148 -12.28 -15.14 -17.71
CA GLN A 148 -13.39 -14.67 -18.52
C GLN A 148 -13.27 -13.18 -18.85
N PHE A 149 -12.93 -12.36 -17.85
CA PHE A 149 -12.76 -10.93 -18.01
C PHE A 149 -11.66 -10.60 -19.01
N ASN A 150 -10.48 -11.21 -18.87
CA ASN A 150 -9.37 -10.94 -19.79
C ASN A 150 -9.63 -11.53 -21.18
N ARG A 151 -10.24 -12.71 -21.29
CA ARG A 151 -10.63 -13.28 -22.59
C ARG A 151 -11.56 -12.32 -23.36
N ALA A 152 -12.50 -11.69 -22.67
CA ALA A 152 -13.43 -10.74 -23.27
C ALA A 152 -12.80 -9.37 -23.61
N LEU A 153 -11.78 -8.95 -22.85
CA LEU A 153 -11.14 -7.64 -23.04
C LEU A 153 -9.93 -7.67 -23.98
N TRP A 154 -9.25 -8.80 -24.09
CA TRP A 154 -8.08 -8.96 -24.96
C TRP A 154 -8.48 -8.85 -26.44
N GLN A 155 -7.59 -8.29 -27.27
CA GLN A 155 -7.86 -8.03 -28.69
C GLN A 155 -8.28 -9.30 -29.46
N ASP A 156 -7.71 -10.46 -29.11
CA ASP A 156 -8.04 -11.77 -29.67
C ASP A 156 -8.19 -12.79 -28.54
N ALA A 157 -9.42 -13.26 -28.33
CA ALA A 157 -9.77 -14.24 -27.30
C ALA A 157 -9.05 -15.57 -27.48
N GLN A 158 -8.89 -16.06 -28.72
CA GLN A 158 -8.19 -17.33 -28.98
C GLN A 158 -6.69 -17.20 -28.69
N LYS A 159 -6.11 -16.05 -29.04
CA LYS A 159 -4.71 -15.76 -28.71
C LYS A 159 -4.50 -15.67 -27.20
N PHE A 160 -5.41 -15.01 -26.47
CA PHE A 160 -5.38 -14.99 -25.01
C PHE A 160 -5.39 -16.39 -24.41
N ASP A 161 -6.29 -17.27 -24.88
CA ASP A 161 -6.38 -18.62 -24.35
C ASP A 161 -5.12 -19.45 -24.56
N ARG A 162 -4.49 -19.31 -25.73
CA ARG A 162 -3.25 -20.01 -26.05
C ARG A 162 -2.04 -19.49 -25.27
N GLU A 163 -1.90 -18.16 -25.15
CA GLU A 163 -0.67 -17.55 -24.66
C GLU A 163 -0.70 -17.17 -23.17
N HIS A 164 -1.89 -16.97 -22.60
CA HIS A 164 -2.03 -16.24 -21.32
C HIS A 164 -2.83 -16.98 -20.26
N SER A 165 -3.79 -17.84 -20.64
CA SER A 165 -4.59 -18.60 -19.67
C SER A 165 -3.74 -19.47 -18.74
N TYR A 166 -2.66 -20.09 -19.24
CA TYR A 166 -1.71 -20.84 -18.41
C TYR A 166 -1.02 -19.94 -17.36
N THR A 167 -0.52 -18.78 -17.78
CA THR A 167 0.12 -17.82 -16.87
C THR A 167 -0.85 -17.38 -15.78
N LEU A 168 -2.12 -17.13 -16.13
CA LEU A 168 -3.12 -16.71 -15.16
C LEU A 168 -3.43 -17.84 -14.16
N ARG A 169 -3.61 -19.09 -14.61
CA ARG A 169 -3.78 -20.22 -13.69
C ARG A 169 -2.57 -20.43 -12.78
N HIS A 170 -1.36 -20.22 -13.30
CA HIS A 170 -0.12 -20.32 -12.53
C HIS A 170 -0.04 -19.28 -11.39
N ILE A 171 -0.41 -18.00 -11.64
CA ILE A 171 -0.37 -16.98 -10.57
C ILE A 171 -1.45 -17.20 -9.49
N TYR A 172 -2.50 -17.97 -9.78
CA TYR A 172 -3.52 -18.43 -8.81
C TYR A 172 -3.14 -19.77 -8.14
N GLY A 173 -1.94 -20.29 -8.37
CA GLY A 173 -1.47 -21.53 -7.76
C GLY A 173 -2.12 -22.81 -8.30
N GLN A 174 -2.79 -22.76 -9.46
CA GLN A 174 -3.48 -23.92 -10.04
C GLN A 174 -2.59 -24.73 -11.01
N GLU A 175 -1.36 -24.28 -11.28
CA GLU A 175 -0.44 -24.91 -12.24
C GLU A 175 0.97 -25.03 -11.66
N GLY A 176 1.80 -25.90 -12.26
CA GLY A 176 3.22 -26.05 -11.91
C GLY A 176 3.44 -26.51 -10.46
N LYS A 177 4.31 -25.84 -9.70
CA LYS A 177 4.56 -26.12 -8.28
C LYS A 177 3.39 -25.75 -7.35
N ARG A 178 2.26 -25.28 -7.91
CA ARG A 178 1.08 -24.79 -7.17
C ARG A 178 1.42 -23.69 -6.15
N ALA A 179 2.40 -22.85 -6.50
CA ALA A 179 2.81 -21.73 -5.67
C ALA A 179 1.79 -20.60 -5.80
N ASP A 180 1.11 -20.27 -4.71
CA ASP A 180 0.14 -19.19 -4.68
C ASP A 180 0.84 -17.83 -4.60
N TYR A 181 1.02 -17.17 -5.75
CA TYR A 181 1.78 -15.93 -5.85
C TYR A 181 1.05 -14.77 -5.15
N PRO A 182 1.70 -14.07 -4.21
CA PRO A 182 1.07 -12.95 -3.52
C PRO A 182 0.91 -11.74 -4.44
N PRO A 183 -0.18 -10.97 -4.27
CA PRO A 183 -0.28 -9.63 -4.83
C PRO A 183 0.95 -8.76 -4.53
N LEU A 184 1.27 -7.86 -5.46
CA LEU A 184 2.49 -7.07 -5.40
C LEU A 184 2.32 -5.87 -4.45
N SER A 185 3.16 -5.81 -3.41
CA SER A 185 3.23 -4.65 -2.52
C SER A 185 3.77 -3.41 -3.21
N CYS A 186 3.51 -2.23 -2.63
CA CYS A 186 4.03 -0.97 -3.16
C CYS A 186 5.55 -0.98 -3.21
N SER A 187 6.24 -1.51 -2.18
CA SER A 187 7.70 -1.67 -2.18
C SER A 187 8.19 -2.49 -3.39
N LYS A 188 7.55 -3.63 -3.71
CA LYS A 188 7.92 -4.44 -4.88
C LYS A 188 7.71 -3.70 -6.20
N ILE A 189 6.57 -3.02 -6.35
CA ILE A 189 6.24 -2.24 -7.56
C ILE A 189 7.19 -1.05 -7.74
N ILE A 190 7.55 -0.38 -6.63
CA ILE A 190 8.47 0.77 -6.62
C ILE A 190 9.87 0.27 -6.96
N SER A 191 10.39 -0.74 -6.28
CA SER A 191 11.77 -1.20 -6.46
C SER A 191 12.03 -1.77 -7.85
N GLY A 192 11.01 -2.31 -8.54
CA GLY A 192 11.16 -2.81 -9.91
C GLY A 192 12.09 -4.02 -10.01
N GLY A 193 12.14 -4.83 -8.95
CA GLY A 193 12.99 -6.02 -8.84
C GLY A 193 12.19 -7.32 -8.80
N GLY A 194 12.80 -8.40 -9.28
CA GLY A 194 12.20 -9.73 -9.35
C GLY A 194 11.30 -9.89 -10.58
N MET A 195 10.01 -10.13 -10.38
CA MET A 195 9.06 -10.44 -11.47
C MET A 195 8.60 -9.21 -12.29
N LEU A 196 8.97 -8.00 -11.90
CA LEU A 196 8.70 -6.78 -12.65
C LEU A 196 10.00 -6.18 -13.17
N GLN A 197 10.04 -5.83 -14.44
CA GLN A 197 11.12 -5.02 -15.01
C GLN A 197 10.88 -3.54 -14.75
N THR A 198 11.92 -2.70 -14.79
CA THR A 198 11.75 -1.23 -14.79
C THR A 198 10.92 -0.80 -16.01
N PRO A 199 9.88 0.03 -15.85
CA PRO A 199 9.06 0.48 -16.97
C PRO A 199 9.87 1.31 -17.98
N GLY A 200 9.78 0.94 -19.27
CA GLY A 200 10.30 1.70 -20.40
C GLY A 200 9.21 2.35 -21.25
N VAL A 201 9.58 2.76 -22.46
CA VAL A 201 8.64 3.38 -23.41
C VAL A 201 7.57 2.36 -23.82
N GLY A 202 6.29 2.76 -23.70
CA GLY A 202 5.13 1.91 -23.97
C GLY A 202 4.75 0.98 -22.81
N ASP A 203 5.44 1.04 -21.67
CA ASP A 203 5.06 0.30 -20.46
C ASP A 203 4.13 1.13 -19.56
N PHE A 204 3.11 0.45 -19.04
CA PHE A 204 2.11 1.06 -18.16
C PHE A 204 2.19 0.59 -16.70
N HIS A 205 3.06 -0.38 -16.39
CA HIS A 205 3.27 -0.89 -15.03
C HIS A 205 4.19 0.03 -14.20
N GLY A 206 4.44 -0.36 -12.95
CA GLY A 206 5.23 0.40 -12.00
C GLY A 206 4.43 1.41 -11.17
N CYS A 207 5.13 2.17 -10.33
CA CYS A 207 4.56 3.24 -9.52
C CYS A 207 4.70 4.59 -10.24
N PRO A 208 3.60 5.29 -10.58
CA PRO A 208 3.68 6.58 -11.29
C PRO A 208 4.43 7.62 -10.47
N PHE A 209 4.29 7.62 -9.13
CA PHE A 209 5.03 8.53 -8.25
C PHE A 209 6.55 8.35 -8.31
N LYS A 210 7.04 7.14 -8.64
CA LYS A 210 8.47 6.89 -8.88
C LYS A 210 8.89 7.24 -10.30
N HIS A 211 8.21 6.68 -11.30
CA HIS A 211 8.72 6.65 -12.68
C HIS A 211 8.39 7.90 -13.50
N PHE A 212 7.39 8.69 -13.12
CA PHE A 212 7.06 9.93 -13.83
C PHE A 212 7.86 11.09 -13.27
N ASP A 213 8.23 12.04 -14.14
CA ASP A 213 8.69 13.35 -13.70
C ASP A 213 7.51 14.20 -13.18
N LYS A 214 7.81 15.37 -12.61
CA LYS A 214 6.77 16.26 -12.06
C LYS A 214 5.73 16.67 -13.13
N PRO A 215 6.11 17.13 -14.34
CA PRO A 215 5.14 17.47 -15.38
C PRO A 215 4.22 16.32 -15.79
N GLN A 216 4.78 15.12 -16.02
CA GLN A 216 4.00 13.93 -16.36
C GLN A 216 3.05 13.53 -15.24
N LEU A 217 3.52 13.61 -13.98
CA LEU A 217 2.71 13.31 -12.82
C LEU A 217 1.58 14.33 -12.65
N GLN A 218 1.86 15.62 -12.82
CA GLN A 218 0.84 16.67 -12.77
C GLN A 218 -0.23 16.43 -13.84
N LYS A 219 0.16 16.14 -15.08
CA LYS A 219 -0.77 15.80 -16.16
C LYS A 219 -1.65 14.61 -15.81
N LEU A 220 -1.05 13.51 -15.35
CA LEU A 220 -1.77 12.29 -14.96
C LEU A 220 -2.80 12.54 -13.86
N LEU A 221 -2.42 13.29 -12.82
CA LEU A 221 -3.29 13.55 -11.69
C LEU A 221 -4.42 14.54 -12.03
N THR A 222 -4.16 15.51 -12.92
CA THR A 222 -5.21 16.37 -13.49
C THR A 222 -6.20 15.54 -14.32
N GLU A 223 -5.72 14.61 -15.15
CA GLU A 223 -6.58 13.64 -15.88
C GLU A 223 -7.42 12.77 -14.93
N PHE A 224 -6.96 12.59 -13.69
CA PHE A 224 -7.71 11.87 -12.67
C PHE A 224 -8.78 12.71 -11.97
N GLY A 225 -8.81 14.03 -12.23
CA GLY A 225 -9.81 14.97 -11.73
C GLY A 225 -9.35 15.83 -10.56
N LEU A 226 -8.06 15.84 -10.22
CA LEU A 226 -7.55 16.69 -9.14
C LEU A 226 -7.40 18.14 -9.60
N SER A 227 -7.88 19.07 -8.77
CA SER A 227 -7.62 20.50 -8.94
C SER A 227 -6.17 20.86 -8.59
N PHE A 228 -5.70 22.01 -9.06
CA PHE A 228 -4.33 22.48 -8.79
C PHE A 228 -3.98 22.49 -7.28
N ASN A 229 -4.91 22.94 -6.43
CA ASN A 229 -4.70 22.98 -4.99
C ASN A 229 -4.55 21.59 -4.36
N GLN A 230 -5.24 20.58 -4.89
CA GLN A 230 -5.13 19.19 -4.44
C GLN A 230 -3.83 18.52 -4.94
N LEU A 231 -3.27 19.01 -6.04
CA LEU A 231 -2.02 18.47 -6.60
C LEU A 231 -0.78 18.89 -5.80
N LEU A 232 -0.75 20.12 -5.29
CA LEU A 232 0.44 20.67 -4.63
C LEU A 232 0.96 19.80 -3.45
N PRO A 233 0.11 19.32 -2.52
CA PRO A 233 0.57 18.45 -1.43
C PRO A 233 1.15 17.12 -1.95
N VAL A 234 0.53 16.54 -2.98
CA VAL A 234 0.99 15.27 -3.57
C VAL A 234 2.36 15.44 -4.24
N LEU A 235 2.55 16.54 -4.97
CA LEU A 235 3.80 16.83 -5.69
C LEU A 235 4.98 17.12 -4.76
N LYS A 236 4.73 17.60 -3.53
CA LYS A 236 5.79 17.85 -2.52
C LYS A 236 6.58 16.58 -2.19
N TYR A 237 5.89 15.44 -2.12
CA TYR A 237 6.51 14.14 -1.83
C TYR A 237 7.37 13.60 -2.98
N LYS A 238 7.28 14.20 -4.17
CA LYS A 238 8.16 13.86 -5.29
C LYS A 238 9.59 14.33 -5.05
N ASP A 239 9.77 15.47 -4.36
CA ASP A 239 11.10 16.04 -4.08
C ASP A 239 11.89 15.22 -3.06
N THR A 240 11.19 14.57 -2.14
CA THR A 240 11.77 13.73 -1.08
C THR A 240 11.84 12.25 -1.47
N ASN A 241 11.39 11.87 -2.68
CA ASN A 241 11.26 10.48 -3.13
C ASN A 241 10.35 9.60 -2.23
N GLU A 242 9.41 10.22 -1.51
CA GLU A 242 8.50 9.54 -0.59
C GLU A 242 7.24 9.05 -1.33
N TYR A 243 7.43 8.14 -2.29
CA TYR A 243 6.38 7.72 -3.24
C TYR A 243 5.13 7.12 -2.59
N GLN A 244 5.30 6.40 -1.48
CA GLN A 244 4.20 5.80 -0.73
C GLN A 244 3.37 6.86 -0.01
N LEU A 245 4.02 7.88 0.54
CA LEU A 245 3.36 9.05 1.14
C LEU A 245 2.63 9.87 0.07
N ALA A 246 3.21 10.02 -1.12
CA ALA A 246 2.51 10.65 -2.25
C ALA A 246 1.21 9.91 -2.62
N CYS A 247 1.24 8.57 -2.60
CA CYS A 247 0.05 7.75 -2.84
C CYS A 247 -1.01 7.90 -1.73
N ARG A 248 -0.58 7.98 -0.45
CA ARG A 248 -1.47 8.27 0.67
C ARG A 248 -2.08 9.67 0.55
N GLU A 249 -1.29 10.67 0.22
CA GLU A 249 -1.76 12.04 0.02
C GLU A 249 -2.79 12.09 -1.12
N PHE A 250 -2.51 11.45 -2.25
CA PHE A 250 -3.48 11.32 -3.34
C PHE A 250 -4.80 10.68 -2.87
N PHE A 251 -4.73 9.66 -2.02
CA PHE A 251 -5.92 9.04 -1.45
C PHE A 251 -6.71 10.01 -0.58
N MET A 252 -6.06 10.76 0.31
CA MET A 252 -6.70 11.76 1.16
C MET A 252 -7.36 12.89 0.34
N GLN A 253 -6.72 13.31 -0.75
CA GLN A 253 -7.26 14.33 -1.66
C GLN A 253 -8.49 13.85 -2.44
N THR A 254 -8.58 12.55 -2.72
CA THR A 254 -9.69 11.93 -3.47
C THR A 254 -10.78 11.32 -2.57
N HIS A 255 -10.50 11.15 -1.27
CA HIS A 255 -11.40 10.62 -0.26
C HIS A 255 -11.43 11.57 0.96
N PRO A 256 -12.03 12.77 0.85
CA PRO A 256 -12.03 13.76 1.91
C PRO A 256 -12.57 13.21 3.23
N GLY A 257 -11.90 13.52 4.34
CA GLY A 257 -12.24 13.02 5.67
C GLY A 257 -11.68 11.62 6.00
N SER A 258 -10.92 11.00 5.10
CA SER A 258 -10.20 9.75 5.37
C SER A 258 -8.77 10.02 5.83
N GLU A 259 -8.29 9.27 6.84
CA GLU A 259 -6.92 9.38 7.36
C GLU A 259 -5.88 8.66 6.48
N GLY A 260 -6.32 7.83 5.53
CA GLY A 260 -5.42 7.09 4.64
C GLY A 260 -4.57 6.02 5.34
N GLU A 261 -5.03 5.47 6.47
CA GLU A 261 -4.29 4.47 7.22
C GLU A 261 -3.94 3.23 6.38
N GLY A 262 -2.66 2.85 6.40
CA GLY A 262 -2.11 1.73 5.63
C GLY A 262 -2.03 1.94 4.11
N VAL A 263 -2.60 3.03 3.59
CA VAL A 263 -2.49 3.40 2.17
C VAL A 263 -1.05 3.76 1.85
N GLY A 264 -0.59 3.32 0.68
CA GLY A 264 0.79 3.46 0.24
C GLY A 264 1.67 2.24 0.55
N ASN A 265 1.18 1.27 1.33
CA ASN A 265 1.93 0.03 1.58
C ASN A 265 1.60 -1.09 0.59
N HIS A 266 0.35 -1.17 0.14
CA HIS A 266 -0.11 -2.18 -0.82
C HIS A 266 -1.24 -1.63 -1.73
N PRO A 267 -1.25 -1.90 -3.05
CA PRO A 267 -2.33 -1.47 -3.94
C PRO A 267 -3.71 -2.02 -3.53
N ASN A 268 -3.78 -3.28 -3.10
CA ASN A 268 -5.02 -3.87 -2.59
C ASN A 268 -5.51 -3.22 -1.29
N HIS A 269 -4.62 -2.74 -0.44
CA HIS A 269 -5.01 -1.97 0.76
C HIS A 269 -5.65 -0.63 0.37
N PHE A 270 -5.10 0.06 -0.64
CA PHE A 270 -5.74 1.27 -1.21
C PHE A 270 -7.17 0.94 -1.68
N TYR A 271 -7.32 -0.15 -2.43
CA TYR A 271 -8.62 -0.58 -2.95
C TYR A 271 -9.62 -0.85 -1.82
N GLU A 272 -9.25 -1.67 -0.83
CA GLU A 272 -10.11 -1.95 0.33
C GLU A 272 -10.49 -0.68 1.09
N ALA A 273 -9.53 0.21 1.35
CA ALA A 273 -9.79 1.48 2.03
C ALA A 273 -10.75 2.38 1.23
N SER A 274 -10.60 2.43 -0.10
CA SER A 274 -11.52 3.17 -0.98
C SER A 274 -12.92 2.57 -0.98
N ARG A 275 -13.06 1.24 -1.07
CA ARG A 275 -14.36 0.55 -1.04
C ARG A 275 -15.08 0.77 0.29
N ARG A 276 -14.35 0.67 1.40
CA ARG A 276 -14.86 0.96 2.74
C ARG A 276 -15.31 2.41 2.87
N TYR A 277 -14.57 3.36 2.29
CA TYR A 277 -14.97 4.77 2.26
C TYR A 277 -16.26 4.96 1.46
N ALA A 278 -16.36 4.38 0.25
CA ALA A 278 -17.54 4.48 -0.59
C ALA A 278 -18.80 3.93 0.11
N ARG A 279 -18.67 2.82 0.84
CA ARG A 279 -19.76 2.26 1.65
C ARG A 279 -20.20 3.23 2.76
N ARG A 280 -19.26 3.83 3.49
CA ARG A 280 -19.57 4.81 4.54
C ARG A 280 -20.33 6.02 3.98
N GLN A 281 -19.95 6.46 2.78
CA GLN A 281 -20.63 7.56 2.08
C GLN A 281 -22.03 7.18 1.58
N ALA A 282 -22.27 5.92 1.22
CA ALA A 282 -23.57 5.45 0.75
C ALA A 282 -24.64 5.33 1.86
N GLY A 283 -24.24 5.37 3.14
CA GLY A 283 -25.14 5.19 4.28
C GLY A 283 -25.77 3.79 4.36
N PRO A 284 -26.53 3.47 5.44
CA PRO A 284 -27.26 2.22 5.55
C PRO A 284 -28.51 2.29 4.66
N SER A 285 -28.39 2.04 3.35
CA SER A 285 -29.53 1.95 2.44
C SER A 285 -29.19 1.09 1.22
N ALA A 286 -29.13 -0.23 1.41
CA ALA A 286 -29.43 -1.25 0.39
C ALA A 286 -29.47 -2.69 0.96
N VAL A 287 -29.79 -2.88 2.25
CA VAL A 287 -30.21 -4.21 2.72
C VAL A 287 -31.70 -4.31 2.48
N SER A 288 -32.08 -5.08 1.47
CA SER A 288 -33.47 -5.51 1.23
C SER A 288 -34.08 -6.06 2.53
N PRO A 289 -35.26 -5.60 2.98
CA PRO A 289 -35.96 -6.20 4.09
C PRO A 289 -36.65 -7.48 3.62
N ALA A 290 -35.88 -8.58 3.52
CA ALA A 290 -36.45 -9.89 3.18
C ALA A 290 -36.06 -11.01 4.17
N GLU A 291 -35.15 -10.80 5.12
CA GLU A 291 -34.74 -11.85 6.06
C GLU A 291 -34.82 -11.46 7.55
N ALA A 292 -35.43 -10.32 7.87
CA ALA A 292 -35.64 -9.89 9.27
C ALA A 292 -37.00 -10.35 9.87
N ASN A 293 -37.78 -11.18 9.16
CA ASN A 293 -39.12 -11.59 9.61
C ASN A 293 -39.31 -13.11 9.77
N SER A 294 -38.24 -13.91 9.81
CA SER A 294 -38.31 -15.36 10.09
C SER A 294 -37.85 -15.76 11.49
N GLU A 295 -37.29 -14.83 12.28
CA GLU A 295 -36.84 -15.12 13.66
C GLU A 295 -37.78 -14.58 14.76
N LYS A 296 -38.75 -13.72 14.43
CA LYS A 296 -39.72 -13.20 15.42
C LYS A 296 -41.01 -13.99 15.58
N VAL A 297 -41.25 -15.01 14.74
CA VAL A 297 -42.46 -15.87 14.85
C VAL A 297 -42.19 -17.16 15.64
N LYS A 298 -40.92 -17.47 15.98
CA LYS A 298 -40.60 -18.69 16.76
C LYS A 298 -40.47 -18.49 18.27
N GLU A 299 -40.56 -17.26 18.77
CA GLU A 299 -40.42 -16.96 20.20
C GLU A 299 -41.76 -16.68 20.90
N GLU A 300 -42.85 -16.41 20.16
CA GLU A 300 -44.19 -16.24 20.74
C GLU A 300 -44.99 -17.55 20.87
N ASP A 301 -44.68 -18.59 20.10
CA ASP A 301 -45.36 -19.91 20.21
C ASP A 301 -44.73 -20.85 21.25
N ALA A 302 -43.64 -20.44 21.93
CA ALA A 302 -42.97 -21.24 22.95
C ALA A 302 -43.35 -20.88 24.40
N ASN A 303 -44.27 -19.91 24.60
CA ASN A 303 -44.67 -19.44 25.93
C ASN A 303 -46.17 -19.67 26.26
N LEU A 304 -46.81 -20.59 25.53
CA LEU A 304 -48.15 -21.11 25.83
C LEU A 304 -48.17 -22.63 25.59
N ALA A 305 -47.49 -23.39 26.45
CA ALA A 305 -47.71 -24.81 26.69
C ALA A 305 -47.24 -25.19 28.10
#